data_AF-A0A914VG61-F1
#
_entry.id   AF-A0A914VG61-F1
#
_cell.length_a   1.000
_cell.length_b   1.000
_cell.length_c   1.000
_cell.angle_alpha   90.00
_cell.angle_beta   90.00
_cell.angle_gamma   90.00
#
_symmetry.space_group_name_H-M   'P 1'
#
loop_
_entity.id
_entity.type
_entity.pdbx_description
1 polymer ?
#
loop_
_entity_poly.entity_id
_entity_poly.type
_entity_poly.pdbx_seq_one_letter_code
_entity_poly.pdbx_strand_id
1 'polypeptide(L)'
;MTRKHLFLLKSSIFTFFPLILLVLLLFNFPNNLRISAEQFAINASQSIQPILQSQPSRTVPTTTTKTSQVYRATFKDVSYTYSFLLTPVDDVCEKGPDYEVVVFIISAAEEIAQREAIRSSWAEKAADTRALVLFVVGYTPKLVANLNAEQEQNNDMIVSTIQEHYRNLTLKAHIERIILAALLAAVYKWSGLL
;
A
#
# COMPACT_ATOMS: atom_id res chain seq x y z
N MET A 1 27.77 -51.35 10.43
CA MET A 1 27.27 -51.63 9.07
C MET A 1 26.04 -50.76 8.84
N THR A 2 26.08 -49.90 7.79
CA THR A 2 24.98 -49.20 7.06
C THR A 2 23.89 -48.50 7.89
N ARG A 3 23.83 -47.16 8.07
CA ARG A 3 23.82 -45.97 7.18
C ARG A 3 22.70 -45.94 6.13
N LYS A 4 21.89 -44.86 6.23
CA LYS A 4 21.00 -44.18 5.22
C LYS A 4 19.50 -44.46 5.35
N HIS A 5 18.74 -43.44 5.77
CA HIS A 5 17.66 -42.83 5.00
C HIS A 5 17.13 -41.58 5.73
N LEU A 6 17.83 -40.47 5.51
CA LEU A 6 17.31 -39.10 5.61
C LEU A 6 17.16 -38.59 4.17
N PHE A 7 16.22 -37.67 3.96
CA PHE A 7 15.81 -37.03 2.69
C PHE A 7 14.80 -37.81 1.86
N LEU A 8 13.54 -37.38 1.90
CA LEU A 8 12.70 -37.10 0.73
C LEU A 8 11.40 -36.40 1.18
N LEU A 9 11.47 -35.08 1.41
CA LEU A 9 10.28 -34.20 1.45
C LEU A 9 10.60 -32.73 1.10
N LYS A 10 11.70 -32.51 0.37
CA LYS A 10 12.00 -31.22 -0.29
C LYS A 10 12.01 -31.44 -1.80
N SER A 11 10.83 -31.52 -2.42
CA SER A 11 10.73 -31.54 -3.89
C SER A 11 9.32 -31.15 -4.37
N SER A 12 8.88 -29.93 -4.05
CA SER A 12 7.73 -29.33 -4.75
C SER A 12 7.79 -27.80 -4.84
N ILE A 13 9.01 -27.24 -4.89
CA ILE A 13 9.22 -25.80 -5.13
C ILE A 13 9.96 -25.54 -6.46
N PHE A 14 10.57 -26.58 -7.06
CA PHE A 14 11.39 -26.42 -8.27
C PHE A 14 10.64 -26.51 -9.61
N THR A 15 9.34 -26.80 -9.61
CA THR A 15 8.54 -26.92 -10.86
C THR A 15 7.79 -25.65 -11.25
N PHE A 16 7.66 -24.66 -10.36
CA PHE A 16 6.97 -23.39 -10.67
C PHE A 16 7.93 -22.25 -11.06
N PHE A 17 9.22 -22.38 -10.78
CA PHE A 17 10.23 -21.38 -11.12
C PHE A 17 10.31 -21.02 -12.62
N PRO A 18 10.23 -21.98 -13.58
CA PRO A 18 10.28 -21.63 -14.99
C PRO A 18 8.97 -20.99 -15.49
N LEU A 19 7.83 -21.24 -14.83
CA LEU A 19 6.55 -20.65 -15.23
C LEU A 19 6.45 -19.19 -14.77
N ILE A 20 6.94 -18.87 -13.57
CA ILE A 20 6.99 -17.50 -13.04
C ILE A 20 7.97 -16.64 -13.86
N LEU A 21 9.12 -17.20 -14.26
CA LEU A 21 10.07 -16.51 -15.13
C LEU A 21 9.50 -16.27 -16.55
N LEU A 22 8.70 -17.21 -17.07
CA LEU A 22 8.01 -17.04 -18.36
C LEU A 22 6.92 -15.95 -18.29
N VAL A 23 6.18 -15.86 -17.19
CA VAL A 23 5.20 -14.78 -16.96
C VAL A 23 5.90 -13.42 -16.90
N LEU A 24 7.04 -13.30 -16.22
CA LEU A 24 7.82 -12.06 -16.16
C LEU A 24 8.45 -11.66 -17.51
N LEU A 25 8.71 -12.61 -18.42
CA LEU A 25 9.23 -12.32 -19.77
C LEU A 25 8.12 -12.00 -20.79
N LEU A 26 6.90 -12.53 -20.61
CA LEU A 26 5.76 -12.22 -21.48
C LEU A 26 5.11 -10.86 -21.14
N PHE A 27 5.21 -10.41 -19.89
CA PHE A 27 4.97 -9.02 -19.53
C PHE A 27 6.24 -8.21 -19.79
N ASN A 28 6.48 -7.85 -21.05
CA ASN A 28 7.46 -6.83 -21.44
C ASN A 28 7.21 -5.56 -20.61
N PHE A 29 7.93 -5.41 -19.50
CA PHE A 29 8.06 -4.15 -18.80
C PHE A 29 8.83 -3.22 -19.73
N PRO A 30 8.25 -2.08 -20.18
CA PRO A 30 9.05 -1.06 -20.83
C PRO A 30 10.15 -0.63 -19.85
N ASN A 31 11.40 -0.68 -20.33
CA ASN A 31 12.70 -0.50 -19.66
C ASN A 31 12.92 0.84 -18.92
N ASN A 32 11.94 1.39 -18.20
CA ASN A 32 12.07 2.66 -17.47
C ASN A 32 11.71 2.55 -15.99
N LEU A 33 11.96 1.40 -15.36
CA LEU A 33 12.01 1.29 -13.89
C LEU A 33 13.46 1.14 -13.44
N ARG A 34 14.24 2.21 -13.64
CA ARG A 34 15.48 2.42 -12.89
C ARG A 34 15.14 3.31 -11.69
N ILE A 35 14.39 2.77 -10.73
CA ILE A 35 14.35 3.35 -9.39
C ILE A 35 15.69 2.96 -8.76
N SER A 36 16.62 3.91 -8.72
CA SER A 36 17.94 3.71 -8.11
C SER A 36 17.74 3.29 -6.65
N ALA A 37 18.32 2.16 -6.27
CA ALA A 37 18.36 1.64 -4.91
C ALA A 37 19.15 2.55 -3.92
N GLU A 38 19.55 3.76 -4.34
CA GLU A 38 20.34 4.72 -3.57
C GLU A 38 19.50 5.73 -2.76
N GLN A 39 18.17 5.74 -2.85
CA GLN A 39 17.34 6.71 -2.09
C GLN A 39 16.94 6.25 -0.68
N PHE A 40 17.38 5.06 -0.24
CA PHE A 40 17.13 4.57 1.13
C PHE A 40 18.20 4.96 2.15
N ALA A 41 19.22 5.72 1.75
CA ALA A 41 20.20 6.28 2.67
C ALA A 41 20.44 7.75 2.32
N ILE A 42 20.13 8.64 3.28
CA ILE A 42 20.76 9.95 3.59
C ILE A 42 19.67 10.84 4.21
N ASN A 43 19.74 11.01 5.53
CA ASN A 43 19.45 12.26 6.22
C ASN A 43 20.31 12.33 7.48
N ALA A 44 21.60 12.53 7.27
CA ALA A 44 22.48 13.11 8.26
C ALA A 44 23.04 14.41 7.65
N SER A 45 22.82 15.52 8.38
CA SER A 45 23.48 16.84 8.26
C SER A 45 22.76 17.96 7.49
N GLN A 46 22.08 18.85 8.27
CA GLN A 46 22.13 20.34 8.28
C GLN A 46 21.83 21.14 6.96
N SER A 47 21.17 22.32 6.89
CA SER A 47 21.01 23.49 7.79
C SER A 47 19.96 24.53 7.28
N ILE A 48 19.17 25.12 8.20
CA ILE A 48 18.75 26.54 8.48
C ILE A 48 18.28 27.54 7.36
N GLN A 49 16.96 27.88 7.36
CA GLN A 49 16.14 29.16 7.48
C GLN A 49 16.74 30.59 7.24
N PRO A 50 15.99 31.76 7.11
CA PRO A 50 14.69 32.21 7.75
C PRO A 50 13.67 33.10 6.94
N ILE A 51 12.31 33.14 7.17
CA ILE A 51 11.35 33.85 8.10
C ILE A 51 10.89 35.31 7.72
N LEU A 52 9.55 35.56 7.68
CA LEU A 52 8.80 36.68 8.38
C LEU A 52 7.24 36.49 8.33
N GLN A 53 6.56 35.98 9.39
CA GLN A 53 5.79 36.61 10.53
C GLN A 53 4.42 37.25 10.16
N SER A 54 3.30 37.16 10.92
CA SER A 54 2.95 36.94 12.36
C SER A 54 1.47 36.42 12.47
N GLN A 55 0.89 35.77 13.51
CA GLN A 55 0.71 36.05 14.97
C GLN A 55 -0.10 34.86 15.66
N PRO A 56 -0.52 34.91 16.96
CA PRO A 56 0.03 34.19 18.14
C PRO A 56 -0.66 32.87 18.61
N SER A 57 0.00 32.22 19.59
CA SER A 57 -0.16 30.89 20.20
C SER A 57 -1.54 30.48 20.77
N ARG A 58 -1.93 29.23 20.47
CA ARG A 58 -2.68 28.33 21.36
C ARG A 58 -2.13 26.91 21.22
N THR A 59 -1.73 26.29 22.33
CA THR A 59 -1.13 24.96 22.41
C THR A 59 -2.09 23.89 21.88
N VAL A 60 -1.75 23.30 20.73
CA VAL A 60 -2.40 22.09 20.17
C VAL A 60 -1.31 21.02 20.10
N PRO A 61 -1.56 19.78 20.57
CA PRO A 61 -0.54 18.75 20.68
C PRO A 61 0.04 18.38 19.31
N THR A 62 1.35 18.20 19.33
CA THR A 62 2.25 17.78 18.25
C THR A 62 1.62 16.71 17.35
N THR A 63 1.15 17.11 16.17
CA THR A 63 0.89 16.16 15.08
C THR A 63 2.17 16.03 14.28
N THR A 64 2.77 14.84 14.33
CA THR A 64 3.97 14.47 13.59
C THR A 64 3.70 14.60 12.10
N THR A 65 4.24 15.63 11.45
CA THR A 65 4.12 15.86 10.01
C THR A 65 4.93 14.80 9.25
N LYS A 66 4.35 13.61 9.02
CA LYS A 66 4.86 12.62 8.06
C LYS A 66 4.81 13.31 6.68
N THR A 67 5.95 13.63 6.08
CA THR A 67 6.02 14.26 4.76
C THR A 67 5.28 13.40 3.76
N SER A 68 4.13 13.86 3.26
CA SER A 68 3.26 13.07 2.39
C SER A 68 3.96 12.81 1.05
N GLN A 69 4.36 11.57 0.80
CA GLN A 69 4.99 11.15 -0.45
C GLN A 69 4.03 11.39 -1.63
N VAL A 70 4.54 11.95 -2.73
CA VAL A 70 3.78 12.19 -3.96
C VAL A 70 4.04 11.05 -4.94
N TYR A 71 2.97 10.45 -5.45
CA TYR A 71 2.97 9.39 -6.45
C TYR A 71 2.54 9.93 -7.81
N ARG A 72 2.98 9.26 -8.88
CA ARG A 72 2.67 9.62 -10.26
C ARG A 72 2.08 8.42 -11.00
N ALA A 73 0.92 8.63 -11.61
CA ALA A 73 0.32 7.70 -12.57
C ALA A 73 0.48 8.27 -13.98
N THR A 74 1.22 7.55 -14.83
CA THR A 74 1.47 7.96 -16.22
C THR A 74 0.70 7.04 -17.15
N PHE A 75 -0.15 7.64 -17.98
CA PHE A 75 -0.85 7.02 -19.10
C PHE A 75 -0.27 7.54 -20.41
N LYS A 76 -0.70 6.96 -21.54
CA LYS A 76 -0.14 7.25 -22.87
C LYS A 76 0.08 8.74 -23.13
N ASP A 77 -0.93 9.57 -22.85
CA ASP A 77 -0.93 11.00 -23.18
C ASP A 77 -1.10 11.92 -21.96
N VAL A 78 -1.16 11.38 -20.74
CA VAL A 78 -1.48 12.17 -19.53
C VAL A 78 -0.79 11.62 -18.29
N SER A 79 -0.38 12.53 -17.39
CA SER A 79 0.16 12.19 -16.08
C SER A 79 -0.70 12.79 -14.98
N TYR A 80 -0.96 12.01 -13.93
CA TYR A 80 -1.65 12.45 -12.72
C TYR A 80 -0.73 12.29 -11.53
N THR A 81 -0.83 13.21 -10.57
CA THR A 81 -0.11 13.14 -9.30
C THR A 81 -1.10 13.10 -8.16
N TYR A 82 -0.79 12.30 -7.14
CA TYR A 82 -1.59 12.20 -5.92
C TYR A 82 -0.71 11.78 -4.76
N SER A 83 -1.17 12.06 -3.55
CA SER A 83 -0.60 11.55 -2.30
C SER A 83 -1.63 10.76 -1.52
N PHE A 84 -1.16 9.93 -0.58
CA PHE A 84 -2.00 9.27 0.41
C PHE A 84 -2.23 10.19 1.61
N LEU A 85 -3.51 10.33 1.97
CA LEU A 85 -3.96 11.06 3.15
C LEU A 85 -4.01 10.13 4.36
N LEU A 86 -4.59 8.94 4.15
CA LEU A 86 -4.65 7.88 5.14
C LEU A 86 -4.17 6.60 4.49
N THR A 87 -3.40 5.83 5.25
CA THR A 87 -3.07 4.45 4.94
C THR A 87 -3.31 3.64 6.19
N PRO A 88 -3.52 2.32 6.08
CA PRO A 88 -3.40 1.44 7.22
C PRO A 88 -2.07 1.73 7.93
N VAL A 89 -2.07 1.69 9.26
CA VAL A 89 -0.87 1.85 10.08
C VAL A 89 0.21 0.88 9.59
N ASP A 90 1.47 1.26 9.82
CA ASP A 90 2.68 0.58 9.32
C ASP A 90 2.69 -0.93 9.64
N ASP A 91 1.83 -1.44 10.52
CA ASP A 91 1.70 -2.86 10.82
C ASP A 91 1.12 -3.74 9.70
N VAL A 92 0.25 -3.22 8.83
CA VAL A 92 -0.31 -4.03 7.72
C VAL A 92 0.75 -4.28 6.64
N CYS A 93 1.62 -3.30 6.40
CA CYS A 93 2.62 -3.34 5.35
C CYS A 93 4.01 -3.79 5.82
N GLU A 94 4.40 -3.50 7.08
CA GLU A 94 5.70 -3.88 7.62
C GLU A 94 5.70 -5.26 8.29
N LYS A 95 4.57 -5.76 8.83
CA LYS A 95 4.51 -7.10 9.44
C LYS A 95 4.35 -8.25 8.43
N GLY A 96 4.64 -8.06 7.13
CA GLY A 96 4.53 -9.14 6.15
C GLY A 96 5.35 -10.37 6.59
N PRO A 97 4.67 -11.50 6.93
CA PRO A 97 4.55 -12.59 5.95
C PRO A 97 3.25 -13.43 6.01
N ASP A 98 2.22 -13.07 6.78
CA ASP A 98 1.10 -14.00 7.00
C ASP A 98 -0.05 -13.89 5.98
N TYR A 99 -0.05 -12.92 5.05
CA TYR A 99 -1.13 -12.81 4.07
C TYR A 99 -0.81 -13.56 2.77
N GLU A 100 -1.68 -14.49 2.37
CA GLU A 100 -1.61 -15.19 1.07
C GLU A 100 -2.39 -14.47 -0.02
N VAL A 101 -3.43 -13.72 0.37
CA VAL A 101 -4.32 -13.01 -0.56
C VAL A 101 -4.50 -11.58 -0.07
N VAL A 102 -4.41 -10.62 -0.97
CA VAL A 102 -4.78 -9.23 -0.72
C VAL A 102 -5.96 -8.88 -1.62
N VAL A 103 -7.05 -8.45 -1.01
CA VAL A 103 -8.29 -8.05 -1.68
C VAL A 103 -8.43 -6.54 -1.57
N PHE A 104 -8.39 -5.87 -2.71
CA PHE A 104 -8.69 -4.45 -2.79
C PHE A 104 -10.16 -4.25 -3.16
N ILE A 105 -10.82 -3.36 -2.44
CA ILE A 105 -12.21 -2.97 -2.69
C ILE A 105 -12.24 -1.48 -2.99
N ILE A 106 -12.50 -1.13 -4.24
CA ILE A 106 -12.74 0.27 -4.60
C ILE A 106 -14.10 0.69 -4.05
N SER A 107 -14.10 1.71 -3.20
CA SER A 107 -15.30 2.24 -2.56
C SER A 107 -15.33 3.76 -2.68
N ALA A 108 -16.53 4.34 -2.73
CA ALA A 108 -16.70 5.79 -2.71
C ALA A 108 -16.73 6.30 -1.26
N ALA A 109 -16.24 7.52 -1.02
CA ALA A 109 -16.13 8.09 0.33
C ALA A 109 -17.45 8.04 1.13
N GLU A 110 -18.59 8.24 0.47
CA GLU A 110 -19.94 8.22 1.07
C GLU A 110 -20.45 6.83 1.47
N GLU A 111 -19.87 5.75 0.93
CA GLU A 111 -20.39 4.38 1.05
C GLU A 111 -19.89 3.67 2.33
N ILE A 112 -19.97 4.36 3.47
CA ILE A 112 -19.54 3.87 4.78
C ILE A 112 -20.33 2.62 5.19
N ALA A 113 -21.65 2.64 4.99
CA ALA A 113 -22.53 1.54 5.35
C ALA A 113 -22.23 0.25 4.55
N GLN A 114 -21.84 0.39 3.28
CA GLN A 114 -21.48 -0.74 2.42
C GLN A 114 -20.14 -1.33 2.84
N ARG A 115 -19.15 -0.49 3.17
CA ARG A 115 -17.89 -0.98 3.74
C ARG A 115 -18.14 -1.75 5.04
N GLU A 116 -18.99 -1.22 5.90
CA GLU A 116 -19.37 -1.91 7.14
C GLU A 116 -20.08 -3.24 6.90
N ALA A 117 -21.02 -3.29 5.96
CA ALA A 117 -21.69 -4.54 5.59
C ALA A 117 -20.71 -5.59 5.04
N ILE A 118 -19.66 -5.16 4.33
CA ILE A 118 -18.58 -6.05 3.87
C ILE A 118 -17.75 -6.56 5.06
N ARG A 119 -17.34 -5.66 5.97
CA ARG A 119 -16.62 -6.00 7.20
C ARG A 119 -17.40 -7.03 8.02
N SER A 120 -18.69 -6.80 8.25
CA SER A 120 -19.57 -7.66 9.04
C SER A 120 -20.09 -8.89 8.29
N SER A 121 -19.56 -9.19 7.10
CA SER A 121 -19.97 -10.36 6.31
C SER A 121 -18.76 -11.24 5.98
N TRP A 122 -18.37 -11.32 4.71
CA TRP A 122 -17.32 -12.23 4.29
C TRP A 122 -15.93 -11.76 4.72
N ALA A 123 -15.73 -10.44 4.90
CA ALA A 123 -14.42 -9.90 5.27
C ALA A 123 -14.05 -10.18 6.74
N GLU A 124 -15.03 -10.40 7.63
CA GLU A 124 -14.80 -10.84 9.03
C GLU A 124 -13.95 -12.12 9.08
N LYS A 125 -14.21 -13.05 8.15
CA LYS A 125 -13.53 -14.34 8.07
C LYS A 125 -12.26 -14.31 7.21
N ALA A 126 -11.93 -13.16 6.61
CA ALA A 126 -10.77 -13.05 5.74
C ALA A 126 -9.48 -13.31 6.52
N ALA A 127 -9.39 -12.83 7.76
CA ALA A 127 -8.24 -13.06 8.64
C ALA A 127 -7.97 -14.56 8.88
N ASP A 128 -9.01 -15.38 9.10
CA ASP A 128 -8.89 -16.83 9.28
C ASP A 128 -8.26 -17.52 8.05
N THR A 129 -8.49 -16.94 6.87
CA THR A 129 -7.97 -17.41 5.58
C THR A 129 -6.67 -16.75 5.17
N ARG A 130 -6.00 -16.00 6.07
CA ARG A 130 -4.79 -15.24 5.74
C ARG A 130 -5.01 -14.27 4.57
N ALA A 131 -6.21 -13.71 4.47
CA ALA A 131 -6.57 -12.71 3.48
C ALA A 131 -6.62 -11.32 4.14
N LEU A 132 -5.95 -10.37 3.51
CA LEU A 132 -5.99 -8.95 3.86
C LEU A 132 -7.02 -8.24 2.99
N VAL A 133 -7.97 -7.52 3.58
CA VAL A 133 -8.96 -6.73 2.86
C VAL A 133 -8.67 -5.25 3.07
N LEU A 134 -8.57 -4.49 1.98
CA LEU A 134 -8.28 -3.06 2.00
C LEU A 134 -9.27 -2.28 1.14
N PHE A 135 -9.77 -1.16 1.65
CA PHE A 135 -10.66 -0.26 0.92
C PHE A 135 -9.89 0.88 0.28
N VAL A 136 -10.02 1.05 -1.04
CA VAL A 136 -9.41 2.17 -1.77
C VAL A 136 -10.45 3.27 -1.99
N VAL A 137 -10.22 4.40 -1.33
CA VAL A 137 -11.20 5.50 -1.22
C VAL A 137 -10.60 6.80 -1.76
N GLY A 138 -11.46 7.59 -2.42
CA GLY A 138 -11.10 8.91 -2.93
C GLY A 138 -11.31 9.99 -1.87
N TYR A 139 -10.88 11.20 -2.21
CA TYR A 139 -11.04 12.37 -1.38
C TYR A 139 -12.38 13.07 -1.65
N THR A 140 -13.14 13.28 -0.58
CA THR A 140 -14.31 14.17 -0.55
C THR A 140 -14.17 15.11 0.64
N PRO A 141 -13.96 16.44 0.43
CA PRO A 141 -13.72 17.40 1.52
C PRO A 141 -14.77 17.36 2.65
N LYS A 142 -16.04 17.16 2.29
CA LYS A 142 -17.16 17.14 3.22
C LYS A 142 -17.17 15.89 4.14
N LEU A 143 -16.43 14.85 3.79
CA LEU A 143 -16.44 13.56 4.48
C LEU A 143 -15.12 13.23 5.19
N VAL A 144 -14.13 14.13 5.17
CA VAL A 144 -12.80 13.89 5.76
C VAL A 144 -12.88 13.49 7.22
N ALA A 145 -13.72 14.17 8.01
CA ALA A 145 -13.88 13.84 9.43
C ALA A 145 -14.44 12.41 9.63
N ASN A 146 -15.41 12.01 8.81
CA ASN A 146 -15.99 10.68 8.86
C ASN A 146 -14.99 9.60 8.43
N LEU A 147 -14.21 9.87 7.37
CA LEU A 147 -13.16 8.96 6.91
C LEU A 147 -12.04 8.80 7.93
N ASN A 148 -11.67 9.86 8.65
CA ASN A 148 -10.69 9.76 9.74
C ASN A 148 -11.23 8.90 10.87
N ALA A 149 -12.47 9.13 11.33
CA ALA A 149 -13.09 8.34 12.38
C ALA A 149 -13.22 6.85 11.98
N GLU A 150 -13.63 6.59 10.74
CA GLU A 150 -13.71 5.22 10.21
C GLU A 150 -12.32 4.55 10.13
N GLN A 151 -11.30 5.29 9.71
CA GLN A 151 -9.92 4.78 9.64
C GLN A 151 -9.36 4.50 11.03
N GLU A 152 -9.61 5.36 12.01
CA GLU A 152 -9.20 5.15 13.40
C GLU A 152 -9.86 3.89 13.99
N GLN A 153 -11.10 3.60 13.61
CA GLN A 153 -11.83 2.43 14.09
C GLN A 153 -11.41 1.13 13.39
N ASN A 154 -11.23 1.14 12.07
CA ASN A 154 -11.08 -0.09 11.27
C ASN A 154 -9.66 -0.30 10.72
N ASN A 155 -8.90 0.77 10.53
CA ASN A 155 -7.52 0.75 10.04
C ASN A 155 -7.31 -0.03 8.72
N ASP A 156 -8.29 -0.01 7.82
CA ASP A 156 -8.31 -0.82 6.60
C ASP A 156 -8.47 0.00 5.31
N MET A 157 -8.47 1.33 5.39
CA MET A 157 -8.63 2.21 4.24
C MET A 157 -7.32 2.81 3.75
N ILE A 158 -7.21 2.89 2.43
CA ILE A 158 -6.24 3.69 1.70
C ILE A 158 -7.01 4.89 1.14
N VAL A 159 -6.84 6.05 1.75
CA VAL A 159 -7.46 7.29 1.31
C VAL A 159 -6.44 8.13 0.57
N SER A 160 -6.72 8.46 -0.68
CA SER A 160 -5.85 9.31 -1.50
C SER A 160 -6.43 10.71 -1.67
N THR A 161 -5.60 11.64 -2.10
CA THR A 161 -5.99 13.01 -2.54
C THR A 161 -6.81 13.04 -3.84
N ILE A 162 -7.02 11.90 -4.50
CA ILE A 162 -7.76 11.81 -5.75
C ILE A 162 -9.23 12.10 -5.48
N GLN A 163 -9.78 13.13 -6.11
CA GLN A 163 -11.18 13.49 -5.95
C GLN A 163 -12.12 12.32 -6.31
N GLU A 164 -13.11 12.09 -5.44
CA GLU A 164 -14.11 11.04 -5.65
C GLU A 164 -14.96 11.34 -6.90
N HIS A 165 -14.76 10.53 -7.94
CA HIS A 165 -15.52 10.60 -9.18
C HIS A 165 -15.31 9.31 -9.99
N TYR A 166 -16.35 8.84 -10.69
CA TYR A 166 -16.26 7.61 -11.51
C TYR A 166 -15.14 7.65 -12.55
N ARG A 167 -14.90 8.83 -13.16
CA ARG A 167 -13.80 9.05 -14.13
C ARG A 167 -12.40 8.78 -13.54
N ASN A 168 -12.26 8.85 -12.21
CA ASN A 168 -11.00 8.61 -11.52
C ASN A 168 -10.84 7.16 -11.05
N LEU A 169 -11.75 6.25 -11.43
CA LEU A 169 -11.71 4.84 -11.05
C LEU A 169 -10.40 4.17 -11.50
N THR A 170 -9.91 4.51 -12.70
CA THR A 170 -8.62 4.02 -13.21
C THR A 170 -7.45 4.45 -12.33
N LEU A 171 -7.50 5.65 -11.73
CA LEU A 171 -6.46 6.08 -10.81
C LEU A 171 -6.53 5.33 -9.47
N LYS A 172 -7.73 4.98 -9.00
CA LYS A 172 -7.88 4.09 -7.84
C LYS A 172 -7.29 2.69 -8.11
N ALA A 173 -7.54 2.12 -9.29
CA ALA A 173 -6.88 0.87 -9.69
C ALA A 173 -5.35 1.01 -9.78
N HIS A 174 -4.82 2.18 -10.17
CA HIS A 174 -3.38 2.42 -10.13
C HIS A 174 -2.83 2.42 -8.69
N ILE A 175 -3.58 2.93 -7.71
CA ILE A 175 -3.20 2.91 -6.30
C ILE A 175 -3.04 1.47 -5.81
N GLU A 176 -3.99 0.59 -6.13
CA GLU A 176 -3.93 -0.84 -5.77
C GLU A 176 -2.61 -1.47 -6.21
N ARG A 177 -2.16 -1.15 -7.43
CA ARG A 177 -0.88 -1.63 -7.98
C ARG A 177 0.32 -1.12 -7.19
N ILE A 178 0.30 0.16 -6.78
CA ILE A 178 1.40 0.73 -5.96
C ILE A 178 1.46 0.02 -4.61
N ILE A 179 0.31 -0.13 -3.93
CA ILE A 179 0.26 -0.76 -2.61
C ILE A 179 0.67 -2.23 -2.69
N LEU A 180 0.18 -2.97 -3.69
CA LEU A 180 0.60 -4.35 -3.89
C LEU A 180 2.10 -4.47 -4.15
N ALA A 181 2.69 -3.58 -4.96
CA ALA A 181 4.13 -3.57 -5.20
C ALA A 181 4.92 -3.28 -3.90
N ALA A 182 4.44 -2.36 -3.06
CA ALA A 182 5.05 -2.06 -1.77
C ALA A 182 4.98 -3.25 -0.81
N LEU A 183 3.82 -3.94 -0.74
CA LEU A 183 3.63 -5.15 0.06
C LEU A 183 4.57 -6.27 -0.39
N LEU A 184 4.66 -6.53 -1.70
CA LEU A 184 5.57 -7.54 -2.24
C LEU A 184 7.02 -7.19 -1.93
N ALA A 185 7.43 -5.93 -2.10
CA ALA A 185 8.79 -5.50 -1.78
C ALA A 185 9.12 -5.70 -0.29
N ALA A 186 8.16 -5.43 0.60
CA ALA A 186 8.32 -5.72 2.03
C ALA A 186 8.52 -7.22 2.28
N VAL A 187 7.67 -8.08 1.69
CA VAL A 187 7.79 -9.55 1.82
C VAL A 187 9.15 -10.06 1.34
N TYR A 188 9.62 -9.60 0.17
CA TYR A 188 10.93 -10.00 -0.36
C TYR A 188 12.07 -9.57 0.57
N LYS A 189 12.03 -8.35 1.10
CA LYS A 189 13.01 -7.83 2.08
C LYS A 189 13.05 -8.68 3.35
N TRP A 190 11.91 -9.10 3.88
CA TRP A 190 11.83 -9.98 5.06
C TRP A 190 12.35 -11.40 4.79
N SER A 191 12.14 -11.91 3.59
CA SER A 191 12.60 -13.25 3.18
C SER A 191 14.11 -13.35 2.88
N GLY A 192 14.84 -12.23 2.89
CA GLY A 192 16.28 -12.20 2.59
C GLY A 192 16.63 -12.53 1.13
N LEU A 193 15.67 -12.38 0.21
CA LEU A 193 15.82 -12.62 -1.23
C LEU A 193 16.23 -11.37 -2.02
N LEU A 194 16.33 -10.22 -1.34
CA LEU A 194 16.87 -8.94 -1.79
C LEU A 194 17.83 -8.40 -0.72
#